data_AF-A0A310SRJ4-F1
#
_entry.id   AF-A0A310SRJ4-F1
#
_cell.length_a   1.000
_cell.length_b   1.000
_cell.length_c   1.000
_cell.angle_alpha   90.00
_cell.angle_beta   90.00
_cell.angle_gamma   90.00
#
_symmetry.space_group_name_H-M   'P 1'
#
loop_
_entity.id
_entity.type
_entity.pdbx_description
1 polymer ?
#
loop_
_entity_poly.entity_id
_entity_poly.type
_entity_poly.pdbx_seq_one_letter_code
_entity_poly.pdbx_strand_id
1 'polypeptide(L)'
;MGFNVTPTTHKSPKYPGQTPNELYHIQLSVIDQKQCLNASFRVTNDNICTLNKRGEGACHGDSGGPLVTDNEQIGIVSWGIPCARGRPDVFTRVYSYIDWIKDHTENKS
;
A
#
# COMPACT_ATOMS: atom_id res chain seq x y z
N MET A 1 -4.81 11.64 -12.50
CA MET A 1 -3.35 11.44 -12.60
C MET A 1 -3.10 9.97 -12.33
N GLY A 2 -2.47 9.26 -13.27
CA GLY A 2 -2.03 7.89 -13.02
C GLY A 2 -0.72 7.98 -12.26
N PHE A 3 -0.67 7.39 -11.07
CA PHE A 3 0.56 7.29 -10.30
C PHE A 3 1.34 6.08 -10.83
N ASN A 4 2.62 6.27 -11.16
CA ASN A 4 3.52 5.14 -11.42
C ASN A 4 3.94 4.57 -10.07
N VAL A 5 3.14 3.65 -9.56
CA VAL A 5 3.39 3.00 -8.28
C VAL A 5 4.21 1.73 -8.50
N THR A 6 5.31 1.59 -7.75
CA THR A 6 6.08 0.34 -7.67
C THR A 6 5.92 -0.27 -6.28
N PRO A 7 4.91 -1.12 -6.06
CA PRO A 7 4.85 -2.03 -4.94
C PRO A 7 5.85 -3.13 -5.21
N THR A 8 6.62 -3.51 -4.22
CA THR A 8 7.39 -4.75 -4.26
C THR A 8 6.49 -5.94 -3.89
N THR A 9 5.33 -6.05 -4.55
CA THR A 9 4.27 -7.02 -4.19
C THR A 9 4.40 -8.31 -4.95
N HIS A 10 4.15 -9.40 -4.25
CA HIS A 10 3.94 -10.74 -4.76
C HIS A 10 2.85 -10.82 -5.84
N LYS A 11 3.19 -11.27 -7.06
CA LYS A 11 2.19 -11.56 -8.09
C LYS A 11 1.57 -12.93 -7.82
N SER A 12 0.76 -13.07 -6.77
CA SER A 12 -0.16 -14.20 -6.67
C SER A 12 -1.41 -13.85 -7.50
N PRO A 13 -1.59 -14.39 -8.72
CA PRO A 13 -2.72 -14.00 -9.57
C PRO A 13 -4.06 -14.39 -8.93
N LYS A 14 -4.02 -15.26 -7.91
CA LYS A 14 -5.16 -15.83 -7.19
C LYS A 14 -4.70 -16.22 -5.78
N TYR A 15 -5.43 -15.78 -4.76
CA TYR A 15 -5.42 -16.41 -3.45
C TYR A 15 -6.61 -17.39 -3.36
N PRO A 16 -6.40 -18.66 -2.96
CA PRO A 16 -5.12 -19.29 -2.58
C PRO A 16 -4.21 -19.60 -3.78
N GLY A 17 -2.89 -19.44 -3.61
CA GLY A 17 -1.87 -19.66 -4.65
C GLY A 17 -0.45 -19.77 -4.04
N GLN A 18 0.50 -20.35 -4.80
CA GLN A 18 1.89 -20.51 -4.36
C GLN A 18 2.59 -19.15 -4.23
N THR A 19 3.48 -19.06 -3.25
CA THR A 19 4.30 -17.87 -3.08
C THR A 19 5.52 -17.91 -3.99
N PRO A 20 5.70 -16.98 -4.96
CA PRO A 20 6.93 -16.93 -5.74
C PRO A 20 8.19 -16.62 -4.93
N ASN A 21 9.33 -17.05 -5.48
CA ASN A 21 10.67 -16.77 -4.96
C ASN A 21 11.31 -15.51 -5.55
N GLU A 22 10.62 -14.87 -6.51
CA GLU A 22 11.06 -13.64 -7.16
C GLU A 22 10.19 -12.47 -6.71
N LEU A 23 10.82 -11.30 -6.60
CA LEU A 23 10.12 -10.06 -6.28
C LEU A 23 9.31 -9.60 -7.49
N TYR A 24 8.04 -9.32 -7.27
CA TYR A 24 7.16 -8.76 -8.28
C TYR A 24 6.85 -7.30 -7.98
N HIS A 25 6.35 -6.61 -9.01
CA HIS A 25 5.81 -5.27 -8.87
C HIS A 25 4.57 -5.07 -9.74
N ILE A 26 3.72 -4.12 -9.33
CA ILE A 26 2.45 -3.84 -9.98
C ILE A 26 2.07 -2.36 -9.95
N GLN A 27 1.61 -1.80 -11.05
CA GLN A 27 1.12 -0.43 -11.04
C GLN A 27 -0.23 -0.33 -10.29
N LEU A 28 -0.29 0.49 -9.23
CA LEU A 28 -1.51 0.73 -8.44
C LEU A 28 -2.02 2.17 -8.62
N SER A 29 -3.33 2.37 -8.50
CA SER A 29 -3.94 3.71 -8.50
C SER A 29 -4.32 4.14 -7.09
N VAL A 30 -3.73 5.23 -6.60
CA VAL A 30 -4.15 5.89 -5.34
C VAL A 30 -5.53 6.52 -5.54
N ILE A 31 -6.40 6.38 -4.53
CA ILE A 31 -7.73 7.01 -4.51
C ILE A 31 -7.77 8.19 -3.52
N ASP A 32 -8.75 9.08 -3.73
CA ASP A 32 -8.91 10.25 -2.87
C ASP A 32 -9.15 9.88 -1.42
N GLN A 33 -8.67 10.72 -0.49
CA GLN A 33 -8.77 10.40 0.93
C GLN A 33 -10.21 10.21 1.41
N LYS A 34 -11.16 10.96 0.87
CA LYS A 34 -12.59 10.76 1.16
C LYS A 34 -13.08 9.38 0.73
N GLN A 35 -12.63 8.89 -0.43
CA GLN A 35 -12.97 7.55 -0.90
C GLN A 35 -12.31 6.47 -0.04
N CYS A 36 -11.05 6.69 0.36
CA CYS A 36 -10.31 5.81 1.27
C CYS A 36 -11.01 5.67 2.63
N LEU A 37 -11.41 6.78 3.26
CA LEU A 37 -12.16 6.78 4.52
C LEU A 37 -13.50 6.04 4.41
N ASN A 38 -14.15 6.12 3.25
CA ASN A 38 -15.41 5.42 2.99
C ASN A 38 -15.22 3.93 2.69
N ALA A 39 -13.99 3.44 2.51
CA ALA A 39 -13.72 2.05 2.17
C ALA A 39 -13.97 1.10 3.35
N SER A 40 -13.76 1.57 4.59
CA SER A 40 -14.02 0.80 5.81
C SER A 40 -14.00 1.71 7.05
N PHE A 41 -14.80 1.35 8.06
CA PHE A 41 -14.83 2.02 9.36
C PHE A 41 -13.48 1.99 10.12
N ARG A 42 -12.52 1.16 9.69
CA ARG A 42 -11.19 1.04 10.27
C ARG A 42 -10.16 1.98 9.65
N VAL A 43 -10.51 2.68 8.57
CA VAL A 43 -9.62 3.62 7.88
C VAL A 43 -9.65 4.96 8.59
N THR A 44 -8.48 5.55 8.82
CA THR A 44 -8.32 6.89 9.41
C THR A 44 -7.60 7.83 8.44
N ASN A 45 -7.36 9.08 8.87
CA ASN A 45 -6.55 10.04 8.11
C ASN A 45 -5.07 9.63 7.99
N ASP A 46 -4.64 8.67 8.79
CA ASP A 46 -3.28 8.11 8.77
C ASP A 46 -3.13 6.96 7.78
N ASN A 47 -4.16 6.75 6.95
CA ASN A 47 -4.12 5.79 5.87
C ASN A 47 -4.12 6.46 4.49
N ILE A 48 -3.57 5.72 3.54
CA ILE A 48 -3.68 5.98 2.11
C ILE A 48 -4.16 4.68 1.46
N CYS A 49 -5.05 4.79 0.48
CA CYS A 49 -5.65 3.62 -0.16
C CYS A 49 -5.33 3.60 -1.65
N THR A 50 -5.24 2.39 -2.21
CA THR A 50 -5.22 2.20 -3.66
C THR A 50 -6.40 1.35 -4.10
N LEU A 51 -6.98 1.62 -5.26
CA LEU A 51 -8.06 0.81 -5.84
C LEU A 51 -7.68 0.33 -7.22
N ASN A 52 -7.67 -1.00 -7.40
CA ASN A 52 -7.26 -1.65 -8.64
C ASN A 52 -8.28 -2.71 -9.04
N LYS A 53 -8.11 -3.28 -10.24
CA LYS A 53 -9.00 -4.33 -10.73
C LYS A 53 -8.82 -5.62 -9.93
N ARG A 54 -9.81 -6.50 -10.02
CA ARG A 54 -9.75 -7.83 -9.40
C ARG A 54 -8.54 -8.62 -9.91
N GLY A 55 -7.83 -9.28 -9.00
CA GLY A 55 -6.57 -9.98 -9.27
C GLY A 55 -5.32 -9.12 -9.06
N GLU A 56 -5.49 -7.85 -8.70
CA GLU A 56 -4.40 -6.89 -8.48
C GLU A 56 -4.55 -6.23 -7.11
N GLY A 57 -3.43 -6.12 -6.38
CA GLY A 57 -3.40 -5.52 -5.05
C GLY A 57 -2.42 -6.18 -4.10
N ALA A 58 -2.21 -5.57 -2.94
CA ALA A 58 -1.38 -6.13 -1.88
C ALA A 58 -2.07 -7.34 -1.23
N CYS A 59 -1.31 -8.39 -0.93
CA CYS A 59 -1.82 -9.60 -0.29
C CYS A 59 -0.85 -10.13 0.79
N HIS A 60 -1.10 -11.36 1.25
CA HIS A 60 -0.30 -12.04 2.27
C HIS A 60 1.18 -12.09 1.86
N GLY A 61 2.05 -11.67 2.76
CA GLY A 61 3.50 -11.58 2.53
C GLY A 61 3.97 -10.17 2.13
N ASP A 62 3.06 -9.29 1.71
CA ASP A 62 3.44 -7.93 1.29
C ASP A 62 3.47 -6.93 2.47
N SER A 63 2.99 -7.31 3.66
CA SER A 63 2.92 -6.43 4.84
C SER A 63 4.28 -5.80 5.16
N GLY A 64 4.29 -4.48 5.34
CA GLY A 64 5.52 -3.71 5.54
C GLY A 64 6.23 -3.26 4.25
N GLY A 65 5.81 -3.76 3.08
CA GLY A 65 6.35 -3.36 1.78
C GLY A 65 6.05 -1.90 1.44
N PRO A 66 6.91 -1.23 0.65
CA PRO A 66 6.73 0.17 0.28
C PRO A 66 5.68 0.37 -0.82
N LEU A 67 4.95 1.49 -0.70
CA LEU A 67 4.17 2.11 -1.77
C LEU A 67 4.95 3.36 -2.22
N VAL A 68 5.45 3.37 -3.45
CA VAL A 68 6.38 4.39 -3.95
C VAL A 68 5.79 5.13 -5.15
N THR A 69 5.92 6.45 -5.22
CA THR A 69 5.69 7.28 -6.42
C THR A 69 6.89 8.19 -6.62
N ASP A 70 7.35 8.39 -7.85
CA ASP A 70 8.46 9.32 -8.16
C ASP A 70 9.71 9.15 -7.27
N ASN A 71 10.06 7.90 -6.95
CA ASN A 71 11.14 7.51 -6.03
C ASN A 71 10.94 7.91 -4.55
N GLU A 72 9.76 8.40 -4.18
CA GLU A 72 9.38 8.72 -2.80
C GLU A 72 8.41 7.66 -2.24
N GLN A 73 8.69 7.18 -1.03
CA GLN A 73 7.81 6.26 -0.34
C GLN A 73 6.65 7.02 0.32
N ILE A 74 5.44 6.82 -0.19
CA ILE A 74 4.22 7.50 0.28
C ILE A 74 3.37 6.62 1.20
N GLY A 75 3.61 5.30 1.19
CA GLY A 75 2.85 4.37 2.02
C GLY A 75 3.61 3.10 2.41
N ILE A 76 3.04 2.38 3.37
CA ILE A 76 3.51 1.07 3.84
C ILE A 76 2.33 0.10 3.81
N VAL A 77 2.48 -1.05 3.16
CA VAL A 77 1.41 -2.06 3.07
C VAL A 77 0.94 -2.46 4.46
N SER A 78 -0.36 -2.33 4.72
CA SER A 78 -0.95 -2.62 6.03
C SER A 78 -1.93 -3.79 5.93
N TRP A 79 -3.07 -3.60 5.26
CA TRP A 79 -4.12 -4.62 5.19
C TRP A 79 -5.08 -4.41 4.00
N GLY A 80 -5.77 -5.48 3.61
CA GLY A 80 -6.85 -5.48 2.62
C GLY A 80 -7.77 -6.67 2.85
N ILE A 81 -9.08 -6.53 2.59
CA ILE A 81 -10.07 -7.58 2.93
C ILE A 81 -11.11 -7.80 1.81
N PRO A 82 -11.13 -8.99 1.16
CA PRO A 82 -10.01 -9.88 0.90
C PRO A 82 -9.07 -9.26 -0.14
N CYS A 83 -7.78 -9.63 -0.12
CA CYS A 83 -6.79 -9.11 -1.07
C CYS A 83 -7.21 -9.36 -2.54
N ALA A 84 -6.84 -8.43 -3.43
CA ALA A 84 -7.03 -8.55 -4.87
C ALA A 84 -8.48 -8.85 -5.33
N ARG A 85 -9.49 -8.41 -4.57
CA ARG A 85 -10.92 -8.60 -4.92
C ARG A 85 -11.57 -7.40 -5.60
N GLY A 86 -10.79 -6.42 -6.04
CA GLY A 86 -11.32 -5.16 -6.59
C GLY A 86 -11.88 -4.25 -5.49
N ARG A 87 -11.32 -4.33 -4.29
CA ARG A 87 -11.58 -3.43 -3.17
C ARG A 87 -10.32 -2.63 -2.86
N PRO A 88 -10.45 -1.48 -2.18
CA PRO A 88 -9.28 -0.70 -1.82
C PRO A 88 -8.34 -1.49 -0.90
N ASP A 89 -7.06 -1.49 -1.24
CA ASP A 89 -5.99 -1.89 -0.34
C ASP A 89 -5.60 -0.71 0.53
N VAL A 90 -5.31 -0.96 1.81
CA VAL A 90 -5.04 0.07 2.81
C VAL A 90 -3.58 0.03 3.23
N PHE A 91 -2.95 1.20 3.18
CA PHE A 91 -1.56 1.43 3.54
C PHE A 91 -1.50 2.43 4.68
N THR A 92 -0.46 2.34 5.51
CA THR A 92 -0.08 3.42 6.42
C THR A 92 0.42 4.59 5.58
N ARG A 93 -0.08 5.80 5.82
CA ARG A 93 0.34 7.02 5.12
C ARG A 93 1.64 7.53 5.72
N VAL A 94 2.75 7.44 4.99
CA VAL A 94 4.08 7.83 5.49
C VAL A 94 4.09 9.30 5.95
N TYR A 95 3.42 10.17 5.19
CA TYR A 95 3.35 11.60 5.50
C TYR A 95 2.80 11.91 6.92
N SER A 96 1.86 11.10 7.43
CA SER A 96 1.32 11.28 8.79
C SER A 96 2.35 11.05 9.90
N TYR A 97 3.47 10.39 9.59
CA TYR A 97 4.47 9.97 10.58
C TYR A 97 5.84 10.62 10.34
N ILE A 98 5.96 11.60 9.43
CA ILE A 98 7.25 12.22 9.10
C ILE A 98 7.95 12.81 10.32
N ASP A 99 7.22 13.49 11.21
CA ASP A 99 7.83 14.06 12.41
C ASP A 99 8.38 12.98 13.35
N TRP A 100 7.63 11.87 13.52
CA TRP A 100 8.10 10.72 14.29
C TRP A 100 9.31 10.06 13.64
N ILE A 101 9.30 9.88 12.32
CA ILE A 101 10.43 9.32 11.56
C ILE A 101 11.66 10.18 11.78
N LYS A 102 11.55 11.50 11.57
CA LYS A 102 12.66 12.44 11.76
C LYS A 102 13.25 12.38 13.17
N ASP A 103 12.40 12.39 14.20
CA ASP A 103 12.86 12.30 15.60
C ASP A 103 13.65 11.02 15.92
N HIS A 104 13.46 9.95 15.14
CA HIS A 104 14.14 8.65 15.32
C HIS A 104 15.23 8.36 14.29
N THR A 105 15.38 9.18 13.25
CA THR A 105 16.38 8.98 12.19
C THR A 105 17.39 10.12 12.08
N GLU A 106 17.03 11.32 12.51
CA GLU A 106 17.98 12.42 12.59
C GLU A 106 18.84 12.20 13.85
N ASN A 107 20.15 12.03 13.65
CA ASN A 107 21.08 11.94 14.77
C ASN A 107 20.91 13.19 15.64
N LYS A 108 20.40 13.02 16.87
CA LYS A 108 20.48 14.04 17.91
C LYS A 108 21.95 14.18 18.28
N SER A 109 22.69 15.01 17.53
CA SER A 109 24.06 15.42 17.82
C SER A 109 24.11 16.34 19.02
#